data_AF-A0A0A7I5S2-F1
#
_entry.id   AF-A0A0A7I5S2-F1
#
_cell.length_a   1.000
_cell.length_b   1.000
_cell.length_c   1.000
_cell.angle_alpha   90.00
_cell.angle_beta   90.00
_cell.angle_gamma   90.00
#
_symmetry.space_group_name_H-M   'P 1'
#
loop_
_entity.id
_entity.type
_entity.pdbx_description
1 polymer ?
#
loop_
_entity_poly.entity_id
_entity_poly.type
_entity_poly.pdbx_seq_one_letter_code
_entity_poly.pdbx_strand_id
1 'polypeptide(L)' 'MELTVTAKSYVRDLFCMADKVDAKASVAEGMVSLLPGESVVLHIATADAAALAAPGAFAAANVLRYANDLKREW' A
#
# COMPACT_ATOMS: atom_id res chain seq x y z
N MET A 1 7.36 -9.92 1.59
CA MET A 1 7.56 -9.07 2.79
C MET A 1 6.21 -8.56 3.28
N GLU A 2 6.13 -8.11 4.53
CA GLU A 2 4.88 -7.70 5.17
C GLU A 2 4.90 -6.20 5.46
N LEU A 3 3.84 -5.49 5.09
CA LEU A 3 3.65 -4.07 5.38
C LEU A 3 2.39 -3.88 6.22
N THR A 4 2.56 -3.57 7.51
CA THR A 4 1.44 -3.22 8.39
C THR A 4 1.06 -1.76 8.21
N VAL A 5 -0.21 -1.51 7.93
CA VAL A 5 -0.78 -0.16 7.79
C VAL A 5 -1.84 0.04 8.85
N THR A 6 -1.72 1.09 9.66
CA THR A 6 -2.71 1.49 10.65
C THR A 6 -3.38 2.80 10.23
N ALA A 7 -4.70 2.78 10.14
CA ALA A 7 -5.48 3.94 9.75
C ALA A 7 -5.62 4.93 10.92
N LYS A 8 -5.29 6.21 10.70
CA LYS A 8 -5.55 7.30 11.67
C LYS A 8 -6.92 7.95 11.51
N SER A 9 -7.51 7.78 10.33
CA SER A 9 -8.82 8.26 9.93
C SER A 9 -9.44 7.21 9.00
N TYR A 10 -10.71 7.36 8.62
CA TYR A 10 -11.30 6.45 7.65
C TYR A 10 -10.47 6.41 6.34
N VAL A 11 -10.10 5.21 5.92
CA VAL A 11 -9.39 4.92 4.67
C VAL A 11 -10.32 4.07 3.81
N ARG A 12 -10.69 4.59 2.65
CA ARG A 12 -11.51 3.86 1.68
C ARG A 12 -10.62 3.20 0.65
N ASP A 13 -10.79 1.89 0.45
CA ASP A 13 -10.13 1.11 -0.59
C ASP A 13 -8.59 1.33 -0.60
N LEU A 14 -7.89 0.96 0.48
CA LEU A 14 -6.43 0.96 0.54
C LEU A 14 -5.84 -0.10 -0.41
N PHE A 15 -4.83 0.29 -1.18
CA PHE A 15 -4.08 -0.62 -2.06
C PHE A 15 -2.62 -0.18 -2.19
N CYS A 16 -1.74 -1.13 -2.50
CA CYS A 16 -0.33 -0.88 -2.76
C CYS A 16 0.00 -1.24 -4.22
N MET A 17 0.41 -0.25 -5.01
CA MET A 17 0.88 -0.44 -6.40
C MET A 17 2.33 -0.92 -6.39
N ALA A 18 2.55 -2.15 -5.91
CA ALA A 18 3.87 -2.73 -5.73
C ALA A 18 4.70 -2.76 -7.03
N ASP A 19 4.03 -2.84 -8.19
CA ASP A 19 4.63 -2.80 -9.53
C ASP A 19 5.48 -1.54 -9.80
N LYS A 20 5.20 -0.44 -9.09
CA LYS A 20 5.97 0.81 -9.19
C LYS A 20 7.34 0.73 -8.51
N VAL A 21 7.52 -0.20 -7.59
CA VAL A 21 8.80 -0.44 -6.90
C VAL A 21 9.59 -1.50 -7.64
N ASP A 22 8.94 -2.60 -8.01
CA ASP A 22 9.48 -3.68 -8.84
C ASP A 22 8.35 -4.17 -9.76
N ALA A 23 8.58 -4.15 -11.08
CA ALA A 23 7.57 -4.52 -12.08
C ALA A 23 7.02 -5.95 -11.93
N LYS A 24 7.73 -6.84 -11.23
CA LYS A 24 7.27 -8.21 -10.92
C LYS A 24 6.63 -8.34 -9.54
N ALA A 25 6.61 -7.27 -8.76
CA ALA A 25 6.03 -7.30 -7.43
C ALA A 25 4.50 -7.32 -7.50
N SER A 26 3.88 -8.06 -6.59
CA SER A 26 2.44 -8.17 -6.46
C SER A 26 2.00 -8.14 -5.00
N VAL A 27 0.74 -7.79 -4.76
CA VAL A 27 0.15 -7.76 -3.43
C VAL A 27 -1.03 -8.71 -3.42
N ALA A 28 -1.10 -9.60 -2.41
CA ALA A 28 -2.18 -10.59 -2.31
C ALA A 28 -3.55 -9.94 -2.01
N GLU A 29 -3.52 -8.81 -1.31
CA GLU A 29 -4.69 -8.09 -0.80
C GLU A 29 -4.73 -6.68 -1.39
N GLY A 30 -5.95 -6.16 -1.59
CA GLY A 30 -6.13 -4.80 -2.09
C GLY A 30 -7.57 -4.33 -1.91
N MET A 31 -7.76 -3.03 -2.00
CA MET A 31 -9.06 -2.36 -1.84
C MET A 31 -9.69 -2.61 -0.46
N VAL A 32 -8.86 -2.63 0.58
CA VAL A 32 -9.31 -2.83 1.97
C VAL A 32 -9.73 -1.48 2.56
N SER A 33 -10.93 -1.39 3.12
CA SER A 33 -11.35 -0.21 3.87
C SER A 33 -11.06 -0.37 5.36
N LEU A 34 -10.57 0.69 5.99
CA LEU A 34 -10.20 0.70 7.40
C LEU A 34 -10.85 1.86 8.14
N LEU A 35 -11.38 1.59 9.33
CA LEU A 35 -11.80 2.57 10.30
C LEU A 35 -10.60 3.10 11.11
N PRO A 36 -10.73 4.25 11.80
CA PRO A 36 -9.65 4.76 12.65
C PRO A 36 -9.20 3.73 13.71
N GLY A 37 -7.90 3.48 13.78
CA GLY A 37 -7.27 2.50 14.67
C GLY A 37 -7.17 1.09 14.09
N GLU A 38 -7.93 0.75 13.04
CA GLU A 38 -7.81 -0.55 12.39
C GLU A 38 -6.48 -0.67 11.64
N SER A 39 -6.01 -1.92 11.56
CA SER A 39 -4.76 -2.25 10.86
C SER A 39 -4.97 -3.41 9.91
N VAL A 40 -4.22 -3.40 8.81
CA VAL A 40 -4.11 -4.51 7.85
C VAL A 40 -2.64 -4.82 7.61
N VAL A 41 -2.33 -6.07 7.33
CA VAL A 41 -1.01 -6.49 6.86
C VAL A 41 -1.11 -6.76 5.37
N LEU A 42 -0.38 -6.01 4.55
CA LEU A 42 -0.28 -6.27 3.13
C LEU A 42 0.89 -7.21 2.86
N HIS A 43 0.59 -8.36 2.25
CA HIS A 43 1.60 -9.34 1.84
C HIS A 43 2.08 -9.04 0.43
N ILE A 44 3.32 -8.56 0.33
CA ILE A 44 3.95 -8.15 -0.93
C ILE A 44 4.93 -9.23 -1.37
N ALA A 45 4.66 -9.84 -2.52
CA ALA A 45 5.55 -10.78 -3.18
C ALA A 45 6.48 -10.03 -4.13
N THR A 46 7.79 -10.13 -3.91
CA THR A 46 8.85 -9.66 -4.81
C THR A 46 10.10 -10.50 -4.55
N ALA A 47 10.91 -10.70 -5.59
CA ALA A 47 12.21 -11.35 -5.48
C ALA A 47 13.38 -10.35 -5.67
N ASP A 48 13.08 -9.07 -5.89
CA ASP A 48 14.09 -8.06 -6.13
C ASP A 48 14.80 -7.66 -4.82
N ALA A 49 16.11 -7.86 -4.78
CA ALA A 49 16.91 -7.62 -3.58
C ALA A 49 16.98 -6.12 -3.20
N ALA A 50 16.94 -5.21 -4.18
CA ALA A 50 16.96 -3.78 -3.91
C ALA A 50 15.64 -3.30 -3.31
N ALA A 51 14.51 -3.80 -3.82
CA ALA A 51 13.18 -3.55 -3.26
C ALA A 51 13.07 -4.09 -1.83
N LEU A 52 13.60 -5.28 -1.57
CA LEU A 52 13.66 -5.87 -0.23
C LEU A 52 14.58 -5.08 0.73
N ALA A 53 15.65 -4.47 0.23
CA ALA A 53 16.56 -3.64 1.01
C ALA A 53 15.98 -2.24 1.32
N ALA A 54 14.94 -1.81 0.61
CA ALA A 54 14.31 -0.50 0.76
C ALA A 54 12.78 -0.61 0.98
N PRO A 55 12.31 -1.25 2.07
CA PRO A 55 10.89 -1.53 2.29
C PRO A 55 10.01 -0.26 2.35
N GLY A 56 10.59 0.88 2.72
CA GLY A 56 9.90 2.17 2.71
C GLY A 56 9.39 2.62 1.33
N ALA A 57 9.96 2.07 0.24
CA ALA A 57 9.48 2.35 -1.11
C ALA A 57 8.01 1.91 -1.31
N PHE A 58 7.58 0.83 -0.65
CA PHE A 58 6.20 0.33 -0.73
C PHE A 58 5.21 1.18 0.08
N ALA A 59 5.70 1.99 1.02
CA ALA A 59 4.90 2.93 1.80
C ALA A 59 4.90 4.37 1.23
N ALA A 60 5.59 4.60 0.11
CA ALA A 60 5.66 5.91 -0.50
C ALA A 60 4.29 6.38 -1.00
N ALA A 61 4.02 7.69 -0.92
CA ALA A 61 2.71 8.28 -1.21
C ALA A 61 2.23 8.07 -2.66
N ASN A 62 3.11 7.72 -3.60
CA ASN A 62 2.75 7.39 -4.98
C ASN A 62 2.57 5.87 -5.22
N VAL A 63 2.81 5.05 -4.20
CA VAL A 63 2.76 3.58 -4.21
C VAL A 63 1.63 3.05 -3.34
N LEU A 64 1.61 3.41 -2.05
CA LEU A 64 0.52 3.10 -1.12
C LEU A 64 -0.55 4.18 -1.26
N ARG A 65 -1.72 3.81 -1.76
CA ARG A 65 -2.80 4.74 -2.10
C ARG A 65 -4.12 4.26 -1.54
N TYR A 66 -5.04 5.19 -1.45
CA TYR A 66 -6.42 4.91 -1.07
C TYR A 66 -7.34 5.84 -1.83
N ALA A 67 -8.60 5.46 -1.96
CA ALA A 67 -9.53 6.18 -2.82
C ALA A 67 -9.87 7.60 -2.34
N ASN A 68 -9.54 7.97 -1.09
CA ASN A 68 -9.71 9.35 -0.63
C ASN A 68 -8.61 10.29 -1.15
N ASP A 69 -7.51 9.77 -1.71
CA ASP A 69 -6.48 10.60 -2.36
C ASP A 69 -7.00 11.30 -3.63
N LEU A 70 -8.10 10.78 -4.20
CA LEU A 70 -8.73 11.36 -5.36
C LEU A 70 -9.37 12.69 -4.97
N LYS A 71 -8.68 13.80 -5.22
CA LYS A 71 -9.26 15.13 -5.06
C LYS A 71 -10.36 15.30 -6.10
N ARG A 72 -11.53 15.75 -5.65
CA ARG A 72 -12.59 16.22 -6.54
C ARG A 72 -12.16 17.60 -7.05
N GLU A 73 -11.88 17.72 -8.33
CA GLU A 73 -11.78 19.01 -9.00
C GLU A 73 -13.23 19.51 -9.18
N TRP A 74 -13.53 20.68 -8.62
CA TRP A 74 -14.82 21.38 -8.78
C TRP A 74 -14.55 22.70 -9.48
#